data_AF-A0A6G9J5T3-F1
#
_entry.id   AF-A0A6G9J5T3-F1
#
_cell.length_a   1.000
_cell.length_b   1.000
_cell.length_c   1.000
_cell.angle_alpha   90.00
_cell.angle_beta   90.00
_cell.angle_gamma   90.00
#
_symmetry.space_group_name_H-M   'P 1'
#
loop_
_entity.id
_entity.type
_entity.pdbx_description
1 polymer ?
#
loop_
_entity_poly.entity_id
_entity_poly.type
_entity_poly.pdbx_seq_one_letter_code
_entity_poly.pdbx_strand_id
1 'polypeptide(L)'
;MEQYLRTNVYDFPALHRFHRDIQLEMVIFQCFLRELEEMELNKEVLGVLTPLMADHMARKECYYLQKLAETTYEVKPPACDPTKPRTE
;
A
#
# COMPACT_ATOMS: atom_id res chain seq x y z
N MET A 1 16.45 3.35 7.93
CA MET A 1 17.21 2.21 7.38
C MET A 1 18.34 2.65 6.44
N GLU A 2 18.13 3.65 5.60
CA GLU A 2 19.13 4.13 4.62
C GLU A 2 20.53 4.41 5.19
N GLN A 3 20.64 5.03 6.37
CA GLN A 3 21.94 5.34 6.97
C GLN A 3 22.76 4.08 7.32
N TYR A 4 22.11 2.96 7.64
CA TYR A 4 22.78 1.69 7.94
C TYR A 4 23.45 1.08 6.70
N LEU A 5 22.94 1.37 5.49
CA LEU A 5 23.52 0.89 4.23
C LEU A 5 24.91 1.46 3.96
N ARG A 6 25.27 2.59 4.60
CA ARG A 6 26.63 3.17 4.52
C ARG A 6 27.72 2.28 5.13
N THR A 7 27.33 1.26 5.90
CA THR A 7 28.24 0.24 6.42
C THR A 7 28.59 -0.84 5.38
N ASN A 8 28.07 -0.72 4.14
CA ASN A 8 28.13 -1.74 3.08
C ASN A 8 27.42 -3.06 3.43
N VAL A 9 26.52 -3.04 4.43
CA VAL A 9 25.60 -4.14 4.74
C VAL A 9 24.22 -3.80 4.17
N TYR A 10 23.78 -4.56 3.18
CA TYR A 10 22.52 -4.31 2.45
C TYR A 10 21.39 -5.28 2.83
N ASP A 11 21.72 -6.32 3.59
CA ASP A 11 20.80 -7.38 3.98
C ASP A 11 20.99 -7.67 5.48
N PHE A 12 19.95 -7.47 6.28
CA PHE A 12 20.04 -7.62 7.74
C PHE A 12 18.66 -7.80 8.39
N PRO A 13 18.56 -8.56 9.51
CA PRO A 13 17.29 -8.97 10.13
C PRO A 13 16.27 -7.84 10.36
N ALA A 14 16.74 -6.66 10.77
CA ALA A 14 15.86 -5.51 11.02
C ALA A 14 15.23 -4.97 9.72
N LEU A 15 15.93 -5.06 8.57
CA LEU A 15 15.39 -4.65 7.27
C LEU A 15 14.30 -5.61 6.80
N HIS A 16 14.49 -6.90 7.00
CA HIS A 16 13.45 -7.90 6.70
C HIS A 16 12.17 -7.65 7.49
N ARG A 17 12.32 -7.46 8.81
CA ARG A 17 11.18 -7.13 9.69
C ARG A 17 10.49 -5.85 9.24
N PHE A 18 11.26 -4.81 8.90
CA PHE A 18 10.71 -3.55 8.42
C PHE A 18 9.82 -3.72 7.19
N HIS A 19 10.23 -4.53 6.20
CA HIS A 19 9.41 -4.80 5.02
C HIS A 19 8.12 -5.57 5.34
N ARG A 20 8.16 -6.53 6.27
CA ARG A 20 6.96 -7.25 6.73
C ARG A 20 5.99 -6.34 7.48
N ASP A 21 6.52 -5.48 8.34
CA ASP A 21 5.71 -4.52 9.11
C ASP A 21 5.03 -3.51 8.15
N ILE A 22 5.75 -3.05 7.12
CA ILE A 22 5.17 -2.24 6.03
C ILE A 22 4.05 -3.00 5.33
N GLN A 23 4.28 -4.26 4.94
CA GLN A 23 3.26 -5.04 4.23
C GLN A 23 1.96 -5.11 5.03
N LEU A 24 2.06 -5.37 6.35
CA LEU A 24 0.90 -5.44 7.23
C LEU A 24 0.13 -4.13 7.27
N GLU A 25 0.83 -3.01 7.51
CA GLU A 25 0.21 -1.69 7.62
C GLU A 25 -0.46 -1.26 6.31
N MET A 26 0.21 -1.51 5.18
CA MET A 26 -0.31 -1.22 3.85
C MET A 26 -1.57 -2.02 3.53
N VAL A 27 -1.65 -3.29 3.94
CA VAL A 27 -2.87 -4.09 3.75
C VAL A 27 -4.04 -3.53 4.57
N ILE A 28 -3.77 -3.11 5.81
CA ILE A 28 -4.79 -2.47 6.67
C ILE A 28 -5.25 -1.16 6.04
N PHE A 29 -4.32 -0.33 5.57
CA PHE A 29 -4.65 0.96 4.98
C PHE A 29 -5.41 0.83 3.65
N GLN A 30 -5.05 -0.15 2.81
CA GLN A 30 -5.82 -0.48 1.62
C GLN A 30 -7.26 -0.94 1.94
N CYS A 31 -7.48 -1.68 3.03
CA CYS A 31 -8.82 -2.01 3.49
C CYS A 31 -9.59 -0.75 3.88
N PHE A 32 -8.97 0.13 4.66
CA PHE A 32 -9.57 1.41 5.06
C PHE A 32 -9.95 2.27 3.86
N LEU A 33 -9.09 2.37 2.84
CA LEU A 33 -9.40 3.14 1.63
C LEU A 33 -10.56 2.57 0.82
N ARG A 34 -10.70 1.24 0.77
CA ARG A 34 -11.85 0.60 0.11
C ARG A 34 -13.15 0.84 0.86
N GLU A 35 -13.11 0.78 2.18
CA GLU A 35 -14.27 1.11 3.03
C GLU A 35 -14.66 2.59 2.84
N LEU A 36 -13.68 3.50 2.86
CA LEU A 36 -13.90 4.92 2.63
C LEU A 36 -14.46 5.19 1.22
N GLU A 37 -13.94 4.52 0.20
CA GLU A 37 -14.46 4.60 -1.17
C GLU A 37 -15.95 4.19 -1.23
N GLU A 38 -16.30 3.07 -0.59
CA GLU A 38 -17.67 2.57 -0.52
C GLU A 38 -18.60 3.55 0.23
N MET A 39 -18.16 4.07 1.37
CA MET A 39 -18.92 5.06 2.14
C MET A 39 -19.16 6.35 1.35
N GLU A 40 -18.17 6.83 0.58
CA GLU A 40 -18.31 8.01 -0.28
C GLU A 40 -19.29 7.73 -1.44
N LEU A 41 -19.23 6.55 -2.07
CA LEU A 41 -20.20 6.13 -3.10
C LEU A 41 -21.63 6.06 -2.57
N ASN A 42 -21.79 5.58 -1.34
CA ASN A 42 -23.10 5.42 -0.68
C ASN A 42 -23.58 6.70 0.04
N LYS A 43 -22.77 7.77 0.07
CA LYS A 43 -23.05 9.04 0.79
C LYS A 43 -23.23 8.85 2.31
N GLU A 44 -22.47 7.93 2.89
CA GLU A 44 -22.51 7.55 4.30
C GLU A 44 -21.46 8.28 5.16
N VAL A 45 -20.56 9.02 4.52
CA VAL A 45 -19.52 9.82 5.19
C VAL A 45 -19.66 11.29 4.84
N LEU A 46 -19.40 12.16 5.82
CA LEU A 46 -19.27 13.60 5.60
C LEU A 46 -17.79 13.93 5.41
N GLY A 47 -17.43 14.34 4.19
CA GLY A 47 -16.06 14.62 3.81
C GLY A 47 -15.95 15.52 2.59
N VAL A 48 -14.71 15.86 2.24
CA VAL A 48 -14.37 16.57 0.99
C VAL A 48 -13.61 15.68 0.01
N LEU A 49 -13.38 14.42 0.41
CA LEU A 49 -12.76 13.43 -0.46
C LEU A 49 -13.81 12.95 -1.47
N THR A 50 -13.33 12.44 -2.59
CA THR A 50 -14.18 11.81 -3.60
C THR A 50 -13.88 10.31 -3.63
N PRO A 51 -14.82 9.46 -4.08
CA PRO A 51 -14.53 8.04 -4.32
C PRO A 51 -13.28 7.85 -5.18
N LEU A 52 -13.13 8.70 -6.21
CA LEU A 52 -11.98 8.70 -7.12
C LEU A 52 -10.64 8.97 -6.41
N MET A 53 -10.64 9.73 -5.31
CA MET A 53 -9.43 9.99 -4.52
C MET A 53 -9.05 8.76 -3.69
N ALA A 54 -10.03 8.10 -3.06
CA ALA A 54 -9.80 6.87 -2.31
C ALA A 54 -9.30 5.74 -3.24
N ASP A 55 -9.91 5.56 -4.41
CA ASP A 55 -9.43 4.65 -5.47
C ASP A 55 -8.00 5.01 -5.91
N HIS A 56 -7.71 6.29 -6.12
CA HIS A 56 -6.36 6.73 -6.50
C HIS A 56 -5.30 6.33 -5.46
N MET A 57 -5.56 6.58 -4.18
CA MET A 57 -4.66 6.22 -3.09
C MET A 57 -4.47 4.69 -3.03
N ALA A 58 -5.56 3.91 -3.10
CA ALA A 58 -5.49 2.45 -3.04
C ALA A 58 -4.68 1.86 -4.21
N ARG A 59 -4.78 2.43 -5.42
CA ARG A 59 -3.96 2.03 -6.57
C ARG A 59 -2.48 2.36 -6.39
N LYS A 60 -2.15 3.49 -5.75
CA LYS A 60 -0.75 3.85 -5.43
C LYS A 60 -0.15 2.86 -4.43
N GLU A 61 -0.92 2.45 -3.45
CA GLU A 61 -0.51 1.45 -2.47
C GLU A 61 -0.32 0.08 -3.09
N CYS A 62 -1.22 -0.32 -3.98
CA CYS A 62 -1.11 -1.56 -4.73
C CYS A 62 0.21 -1.60 -5.50
N TYR A 63 0.52 -0.53 -6.23
CA TYR A 63 1.77 -0.39 -6.96
C TYR A 63 3.00 -0.46 -6.03
N TYR A 64 2.95 0.22 -4.88
CA TYR A 64 4.03 0.20 -3.91
C TYR A 64 4.30 -1.21 -3.37
N LEU A 65 3.25 -1.95 -2.98
CA LEU A 65 3.38 -3.33 -2.52
C LEU A 65 3.91 -4.26 -3.62
N GLN A 66 3.53 -4.02 -4.88
CA GLN A 66 4.06 -4.76 -6.02
C GLN A 66 5.58 -4.54 -6.15
N LYS A 67 6.04 -3.28 -6.03
CA LYS A 67 7.48 -2.97 -6.03
C LYS A 67 8.22 -3.51 -4.82
N LEU A 68 7.59 -3.52 -3.65
CA LEU A 68 8.18 -4.11 -2.46
C LEU A 68 8.36 -5.63 -2.60
N ALA A 69 7.39 -6.32 -3.21
CA ALA A 69 7.50 -7.76 -3.52
C ALA A 69 8.53 -8.07 -4.62
N GLU A 70 8.71 -7.18 -5.60
CA GLU A 70 9.74 -7.33 -6.65
C GLU A 70 11.16 -7.12 -6.13
N THR A 71 11.34 -6.25 -5.13
CA THR A 71 12.66 -5.82 -4.64
C THR A 71 13.09 -6.51 -3.35
N THR A 72 12.20 -7.28 -2.72
CA THR A 72 12.45 -7.94 -1.43
C THR A 72 11.86 -9.35 -1.43
N TYR A 73 12.47 -10.28 -0.70
CA TYR A 73 11.95 -11.64 -0.55
C TYR A 73 10.92 -11.80 0.58
N GLU A 74 10.61 -10.72 1.30
CA GLU A 74 9.78 -10.75 2.51
C GLU A 74 8.29 -10.61 2.24
N VAL A 75 7.95 -9.99 1.11
CA VAL A 75 6.59 -9.56 0.79
C VAL A 75 6.11 -10.35 -0.41
N LYS A 76 4.96 -11.00 -0.25
CA LYS A 76 4.30 -11.70 -1.35
C LYS A 76 3.69 -10.68 -2.32
N PRO A 77 3.63 -10.96 -3.63
CA PRO A 77 2.92 -10.12 -4.58
C PRO A 77 1.49 -9.86 -4.11
N PRO A 78 1.03 -8.59 -4.10
CA PRO A 78 -0.29 -8.26 -3.62
C PRO A 78 -1.36 -8.74 -4.60
N ALA A 79 -2.51 -9.16 -4.08
CA ALA A 79 -3.67 -9.57 -4.89
C ALA A 79 -4.51 -8.35 -5.32
N CYS A 80 -3.89 -7.42 -6.05
CA CYS A 80 -4.53 -6.20 -6.54
C CYS A 80 -3.94 -5.78 -7.90
N ASP A 81 -4.72 -5.00 -8.67
CA ASP A 81 -4.29 -4.43 -9.96
C ASP A 81 -4.24 -2.89 -9.86
N PRO A 82 -3.06 -2.26 -9.93
CA PRO A 82 -2.94 -0.80 -9.88
C PRO A 82 -3.40 -0.10 -11.16
N THR A 83 -3.65 -0.86 -12.23
CA THR A 83 -4.08 -0.37 -13.56
C THR A 83 -5.54 -0.64 -13.87
N LYS A 84 -6.30 -1.22 -12.92
CA LYS A 84 -7.74 -1.44 -13.07
C LYS A 84 -8.47 -0.16 -13.49
N PRO A 85 -9.62 -0.27 -14.19
CA PRO A 85 -10.48 0.87 -14.46
C PRO A 85 -10.80 1.65 -13.19
N ARG A 86 -10.87 2.98 -13.33
CA ARG A 86 -11.14 3.88 -12.21
C ARG A 86 -12.62 3.83 -11.86
N THR A 87 -12.91 4.06 -10.59
CA THR A 87 -14.28 4.29 -10.11
C THR A 87 -14.80 5.60 -10.71
N GLU A 88 -16.03 5.57 -11.25
CA GLU A 88 -16.74 6.70 -11.88
C GLU A 88 -17.83 7.26 -10.97
#